data_AF-A0A943TG12-F1
#
_entry.id   AF-A0A943TG12-F1
#
_cell.length_a   1.000
_cell.length_b   1.000
_cell.length_c   1.000
_cell.angle_alpha   90.00
_cell.angle_beta   90.00
_cell.angle_gamma   90.00
#
_symmetry.space_group_name_H-M   'P 1'
#
loop_
_entity.id
_entity.type
_entity.pdbx_description
1 polymer ?
#
loop_
_entity_poly.entity_id
_entity_poly.type
_entity_poly.pdbx_seq_one_letter_code
_entity_poly.pdbx_strand_id
1 'polypeptide(L)'
;MLIFAICILGAMSTWAKEKDSDSSNYEHAGSIWEIDNIALIDNDIKNEIDCTIENIITPEMSDYDKVKAVHDYIVLNCEYDYENYVNDTIPQDSYSPRGVLINKKAVCEGYAAAFKAFMDELSIPCKLVSGKASSNGDFTGRVNHAWNRVEVGGVWYQIDVTWDDPVPDQKGKVRYKYFLLSEEEMNKTHLQVRNEKKI
;
A
#
# COMPACT_ATOMS: atom_id res chain seq x y z
N MET A 1 -48.96 -11.91 -10.15
CA MET A 1 -48.92 -13.29 -9.62
C MET A 1 -47.59 -13.90 -10.03
N LEU A 2 -46.72 -14.13 -9.06
CA LEU A 2 -45.45 -14.85 -9.17
C LEU A 2 -45.68 -16.28 -9.69
N ILE A 3 -44.76 -16.81 -10.51
CA ILE A 3 -44.31 -18.21 -10.39
C ILE A 3 -42.78 -18.26 -10.58
N PHE A 4 -42.18 -19.09 -9.72
CA PHE A 4 -40.79 -19.29 -9.35
C PHE A 4 -39.90 -20.03 -10.38
N ALA A 5 -38.59 -19.74 -10.25
CA ALA A 5 -37.41 -20.61 -10.22
C ALA A 5 -37.29 -21.83 -11.18
N ILE A 6 -36.16 -21.88 -11.88
CA ILE A 6 -35.44 -23.13 -12.18
C ILE A 6 -33.96 -22.93 -11.84
N CYS A 7 -33.52 -23.66 -10.81
CA CYS A 7 -32.13 -23.92 -10.47
C CYS A 7 -31.50 -24.87 -11.49
N ILE A 8 -30.25 -24.65 -11.89
CA ILE A 8 -29.38 -25.70 -12.44
C ILE A 8 -28.13 -25.77 -11.57
N LEU A 9 -28.00 -26.89 -10.86
CA LEU A 9 -26.78 -27.36 -10.22
C LEU A 9 -25.76 -27.76 -11.30
N GLY A 10 -24.51 -27.34 -11.13
CA GLY A 10 -23.33 -27.87 -11.81
C GLY A 10 -22.25 -28.19 -10.78
N ALA A 11 -21.67 -29.38 -10.88
CA ALA A 11 -21.09 -30.17 -9.82
C ALA A 11 -19.73 -29.70 -9.27
N MET A 12 -19.50 -30.10 -8.01
CA MET A 12 -18.24 -30.10 -7.27
C MET A 12 -17.12 -30.86 -8.01
N SER A 13 -15.89 -30.38 -7.91
CA SER A 13 -14.72 -31.27 -7.91
C SER A 13 -13.79 -30.88 -6.77
N THR A 14 -13.58 -31.83 -5.86
CA THR A 14 -12.73 -31.74 -4.68
C THR A 14 -11.34 -32.23 -5.04
N TRP A 15 -10.31 -31.40 -4.82
CA TRP A 15 -8.94 -31.86 -4.60
C TRP A 15 -8.34 -31.05 -3.45
N ALA A 16 -8.40 -31.64 -2.26
CA ALA A 16 -7.62 -31.27 -1.09
C ALA A 16 -6.60 -32.38 -0.83
N LYS A 17 -5.32 -32.02 -0.78
CA LYS A 17 -4.14 -32.67 -0.14
C LYS A 17 -2.93 -31.90 -0.68
N GLU A 18 -1.96 -31.46 0.12
CA GLU A 18 -1.31 -32.13 1.24
C GLU A 18 -0.64 -31.06 2.14
N LYS A 19 -0.74 -31.21 3.48
CA LYS A 19 0.00 -30.38 4.45
C LYS A 19 1.34 -31.06 4.69
N ASP A 20 2.43 -30.46 4.24
CA ASP A 20 3.75 -30.83 4.74
C ASP A 20 4.02 -30.14 6.07
N SER A 21 4.21 -30.97 7.09
CA SER A 21 4.56 -30.60 8.46
C SER A 21 6.07 -30.48 8.59
N ASP A 22 6.59 -29.26 8.62
CA ASP A 22 7.81 -28.96 9.36
C ASP A 22 7.73 -27.55 9.97
N SER A 23 7.01 -27.50 11.09
CA SER A 23 6.86 -26.32 11.93
C SER A 23 7.86 -26.40 13.08
N SER A 24 9.09 -25.94 12.86
CA SER A 24 9.91 -25.44 13.96
C SER A 24 10.89 -24.37 13.48
N ASN A 25 10.76 -23.18 14.08
CA ASN A 25 11.63 -22.01 13.98
C ASN A 25 11.31 -20.96 12.91
N TYR A 26 10.22 -20.22 13.11
CA TYR A 26 10.10 -18.83 12.64
C TYR A 26 9.39 -17.99 13.70
N GLU A 27 10.15 -17.40 14.62
CA GLU A 27 9.69 -16.34 15.50
C GLU A 27 9.84 -14.99 14.78
N HIS A 28 8.74 -14.24 14.72
CA HIS A 28 8.69 -12.79 14.49
C HIS A 28 9.16 -12.24 13.13
N ALA A 29 8.44 -12.59 12.06
CA ALA A 29 8.20 -11.71 10.92
C ALA A 29 6.99 -12.26 10.15
N GLY A 30 5.88 -11.54 10.13
CA GLY A 30 4.75 -11.86 9.24
C GLY A 30 5.28 -11.91 7.80
N SER A 31 5.21 -13.08 7.17
CA SER A 31 5.81 -13.32 5.87
C SER A 31 5.09 -12.49 4.79
N ILE A 32 5.87 -11.71 4.06
CA ILE A 32 5.54 -10.85 2.91
C ILE A 32 4.89 -11.60 1.71
N TRP A 33 4.56 -12.89 1.87
CA TRP A 33 4.12 -13.78 0.78
C TRP A 33 2.69 -14.32 0.94
N GLU A 34 1.92 -13.82 1.91
CA GLU A 34 0.50 -14.18 2.10
C GLU A 34 -0.47 -13.00 1.81
N ILE A 35 0.00 -11.98 1.07
CA ILE A 35 -0.78 -10.77 0.73
C ILE A 35 -1.62 -10.96 -0.56
N ASP A 36 -1.47 -12.07 -1.28
CA ASP A 36 -2.27 -12.35 -2.48
C ASP A 36 -3.72 -12.79 -2.18
N ASN A 37 -4.16 -12.69 -0.91
CA ASN A 37 -5.55 -12.85 -0.48
C ASN A 37 -6.04 -11.62 0.33
N ILE A 38 -6.04 -10.45 -0.33
CA ILE A 38 -6.85 -9.26 0.02
C ILE A 38 -8.37 -9.56 -0.17
N ALA A 39 -8.81 -10.80 0.03
CA ALA A 39 -10.20 -11.23 -0.14
C ALA A 39 -11.05 -11.02 1.13
N LEU A 40 -10.48 -10.42 2.16
CA LEU A 40 -11.21 -9.86 3.30
C LEU A 40 -10.65 -8.45 3.54
N ILE A 41 -10.84 -7.55 2.59
CA ILE A 41 -10.85 -6.12 2.93
C ILE A 41 -11.92 -5.99 4.02
N ASP A 42 -11.47 -5.61 5.22
CA ASP A 42 -12.34 -5.14 6.29
C ASP A 42 -13.39 -4.22 5.64
N ASN A 43 -14.67 -4.55 5.76
CA ASN A 43 -15.74 -3.88 5.01
C ASN A 43 -15.67 -2.35 5.18
N ASP A 44 -15.19 -1.88 6.34
CA ASP A 44 -14.94 -0.47 6.63
C ASP A 44 -13.85 0.15 5.73
N ILE A 45 -12.75 -0.57 5.48
CA ILE A 45 -11.67 -0.13 4.59
C ILE A 45 -12.18 -0.03 3.14
N LYS A 46 -12.93 -1.04 2.67
CA LYS A 46 -13.48 -1.01 1.30
C LYS A 46 -14.43 0.16 1.12
N ASN A 47 -15.34 0.36 2.07
CA ASN A 47 -16.29 1.46 2.04
C ASN A 47 -15.59 2.82 2.06
N GLU A 48 -14.55 3.02 2.88
CA GLU A 48 -13.79 4.27 2.92
C GLU A 48 -13.05 4.53 1.60
N ILE A 49 -12.48 3.48 0.97
CA ILE A 49 -11.85 3.58 -0.36
C ILE A 49 -12.89 4.02 -1.40
N ASP A 50 -14.03 3.35 -1.45
CA ASP A 50 -15.08 3.61 -2.43
C ASP A 50 -15.65 5.03 -2.28
N CYS A 51 -15.99 5.41 -1.04
CA CYS A 51 -16.47 6.75 -0.73
C CYS A 51 -15.42 7.81 -1.07
N THR A 52 -14.15 7.54 -0.81
CA THR A 52 -13.08 8.49 -1.16
C THR A 52 -12.94 8.64 -2.67
N ILE A 53 -12.93 7.53 -3.42
CA ILE A 53 -12.87 7.55 -4.90
C ILE A 53 -14.05 8.34 -5.48
N GLU A 54 -15.28 8.11 -5.02
CA GLU A 54 -16.46 8.85 -5.46
C GLU A 54 -16.34 10.37 -5.24
N ASN A 55 -15.59 10.80 -4.22
CA ASN A 55 -15.42 12.21 -3.88
C ASN A 55 -14.26 12.89 -4.62
N ILE A 56 -13.18 12.17 -4.91
CA ILE A 56 -11.93 12.77 -5.44
C ILE A 56 -11.65 12.42 -6.90
N ILE A 57 -12.36 11.45 -7.48
CA ILE A 57 -12.11 10.94 -8.83
C ILE A 57 -13.33 11.17 -9.72
N THR A 58 -13.10 11.67 -10.95
CA THR A 58 -14.10 11.67 -12.02
C THR A 58 -13.71 10.74 -13.17
N PRO A 59 -14.68 10.24 -13.97
CA PRO A 59 -14.40 9.32 -15.08
C PRO A 59 -13.41 9.87 -16.12
N GLU A 60 -13.35 11.19 -16.29
CA GLU A 60 -12.52 11.87 -17.30
C GLU A 60 -11.07 12.08 -16.86
N MET A 61 -10.74 11.81 -15.59
CA MET A 61 -9.39 11.98 -15.07
C MET A 61 -8.42 11.00 -15.71
N SER A 62 -7.23 11.50 -16.07
CA SER A 62 -6.14 10.64 -16.51
C SER A 62 -5.59 9.79 -15.35
N ASP A 63 -4.87 8.72 -15.64
CA ASP A 63 -4.20 7.92 -14.59
C ASP A 63 -3.26 8.78 -13.74
N TYR A 64 -2.58 9.76 -14.36
CA TYR A 64 -1.77 10.74 -13.64
C TYR A 64 -2.59 11.54 -12.63
N ASP A 65 -3.74 12.07 -13.05
CA ASP A 65 -4.59 12.88 -12.19
C ASP A 65 -5.19 12.04 -11.05
N LYS A 66 -5.57 10.79 -11.33
CA LYS A 66 -6.07 9.84 -10.33
C LYS A 66 -5.00 9.50 -9.29
N VAL A 67 -3.79 9.16 -9.74
CA VAL A 67 -2.64 8.91 -8.86
C VAL A 67 -2.34 10.12 -7.98
N LYS A 68 -2.35 11.32 -8.57
CA LYS A 68 -2.13 12.57 -7.84
C LYS A 68 -3.24 12.82 -6.80
N ALA A 69 -4.51 12.63 -7.16
CA ALA A 69 -5.62 12.84 -6.24
C ALA A 69 -5.55 11.92 -5.02
N VAL A 70 -5.24 10.62 -5.24
CA VAL A 70 -5.06 9.65 -4.16
C VAL A 70 -3.84 9.99 -3.29
N HIS A 71 -2.71 10.33 -3.91
CA HIS A 71 -1.52 10.79 -3.19
C HIS A 71 -1.85 11.96 -2.26
N ASP A 72 -2.46 13.01 -2.80
CA ASP A 72 -2.81 14.21 -2.05
C ASP A 72 -3.82 13.89 -0.95
N TYR A 73 -4.82 13.05 -1.21
CA TYR A 73 -5.78 12.62 -0.20
C TYR A 73 -5.08 11.96 0.99
N ILE A 74 -4.17 11.01 0.75
CA ILE A 74 -3.47 10.30 1.83
C ILE A 74 -2.65 11.29 2.67
N VAL A 75 -1.83 12.12 2.02
CA VAL A 75 -0.99 13.12 2.72
C VAL A 75 -1.82 14.12 3.52
N LEU A 76 -3.00 14.50 3.01
CA LEU A 76 -3.84 15.49 3.68
C LEU A 76 -4.70 14.93 4.82
N ASN A 77 -4.83 13.61 4.93
CA ASN A 77 -5.77 12.95 5.85
C ASN A 77 -5.12 11.93 6.79
N CYS A 78 -3.81 11.73 6.73
CA CYS A 78 -3.07 10.84 7.63
C CYS A 78 -1.86 11.58 8.19
N GLU A 79 -1.54 11.31 9.46
CA GLU A 79 -0.30 11.77 10.09
C GLU A 79 0.69 10.59 10.21
N TYR A 80 1.97 10.83 9.96
CA TYR A 80 3.00 9.84 10.24
C TYR A 80 3.06 9.50 11.74
N ASP A 81 3.08 8.22 12.11
CA ASP A 81 3.13 7.74 13.50
C ASP A 81 4.53 7.89 14.13
N TYR A 82 5.05 9.12 14.12
CA TYR A 82 6.42 9.45 14.48
C TYR A 82 6.72 9.13 15.95
N GLU A 83 5.79 9.44 16.86
CA GLU A 83 5.98 9.21 18.30
C GLU A 83 6.12 7.72 18.62
N ASN A 84 5.22 6.88 18.12
CA ASN A 84 5.35 5.44 18.34
C ASN A 84 6.56 4.86 17.58
N TYR A 85 6.95 5.45 16.44
CA TYR A 85 8.12 5.02 15.67
C TYR A 85 9.41 5.21 16.47
N VAL A 86 9.60 6.38 17.08
CA VAL A 86 10.80 6.66 17.88
C VAL A 86 10.82 5.89 19.21
N ASN A 87 9.65 5.50 19.72
CA ASN A 87 9.50 4.76 20.97
C ASN A 87 9.45 3.23 20.80
N ASP A 88 9.46 2.72 19.56
CA ASP A 88 9.34 1.28 19.25
C ASP A 88 8.01 0.67 19.73
N THR A 89 6.92 1.46 19.64
CA THR A 89 5.57 1.11 20.12
C THR A 89 4.50 1.16 19.03
N ILE A 90 4.90 1.02 17.76
CA ILE A 90 3.97 1.11 16.61
C ILE A 90 2.83 0.09 16.75
N PRO A 91 1.56 0.53 16.77
CA PRO A 91 0.41 -0.36 16.71
C PRO A 91 0.36 -1.15 15.41
N GLN A 92 -0.15 -2.39 15.44
CA GLN A 92 -0.24 -3.24 14.25
C GLN A 92 -1.00 -2.57 13.09
N ASP A 93 -2.08 -1.85 13.39
CA ASP A 93 -2.90 -1.16 12.39
C ASP A 93 -2.10 -0.10 11.59
N SER A 94 -1.08 0.53 12.20
CA SER A 94 -0.25 1.56 11.56
C SER A 94 0.57 1.03 10.39
N TYR A 95 0.74 -0.30 10.28
CA TYR A 95 1.40 -0.97 9.16
C TYR A 95 0.42 -1.35 8.03
N SER A 96 -0.86 -0.99 8.13
CA SER A 96 -1.91 -1.42 7.20
C SER A 96 -2.72 -0.25 6.63
N PRO A 97 -3.55 -0.48 5.58
CA PRO A 97 -4.47 0.55 5.09
C PRO A 97 -5.40 1.09 6.17
N ARG A 98 -5.72 0.31 7.21
CA ARG A 98 -6.55 0.73 8.35
C ARG A 98 -5.94 1.92 9.11
N GLY A 99 -4.62 1.93 9.27
CA GLY A 99 -3.89 3.03 9.89
C GLY A 99 -4.14 4.35 9.17
N VAL A 100 -4.09 4.34 7.83
CA VAL A 100 -4.30 5.52 6.98
C VAL A 100 -5.77 5.89 6.88
N LEU A 101 -6.63 4.92 6.58
CA LEU A 101 -8.01 5.17 6.18
C LEU A 101 -8.97 5.32 7.35
N ILE A 102 -8.72 4.65 8.47
CA ILE A 102 -9.62 4.66 9.63
C ILE A 102 -9.00 5.42 10.79
N ASN A 103 -7.79 5.03 11.18
CA ASN A 103 -7.14 5.60 12.37
C ASN A 103 -6.47 6.96 12.08
N LYS A 104 -6.32 7.31 10.79
CA LYS A 104 -5.67 8.53 10.28
C LYS A 104 -4.24 8.73 10.83
N LYS A 105 -3.57 7.64 11.20
CA LYS A 105 -2.19 7.62 11.71
C LYS A 105 -1.50 6.31 11.34
N ALA A 106 -0.37 6.38 10.64
CA ALA A 106 0.31 5.20 10.10
C ALA A 106 1.82 5.40 9.91
N VAL A 107 2.54 4.31 9.62
CA VAL A 107 3.95 4.35 9.17
C VAL A 107 4.06 4.01 7.69
N CYS A 108 5.28 4.05 7.14
CA CYS A 108 5.55 3.90 5.70
C CYS A 108 4.83 2.72 5.03
N GLU A 109 4.78 1.56 5.70
CA GLU A 109 4.08 0.39 5.19
C GLU A 109 2.55 0.61 5.07
N GLY A 110 1.92 1.25 6.06
CA GLY A 110 0.49 1.56 6.02
C GLY A 110 0.15 2.55 4.90
N TYR A 111 0.98 3.59 4.71
CA TYR A 111 0.87 4.53 3.59
C TYR A 111 0.97 3.82 2.24
N ALA A 112 2.00 3.00 2.06
CA ALA A 112 2.25 2.31 0.80
C ALA A 112 1.17 1.23 0.51
N ALA A 113 0.66 0.56 1.55
CA ALA A 113 -0.44 -0.39 1.43
C ALA A 113 -1.75 0.31 1.08
N ALA A 114 -2.07 1.45 1.71
CA ALA A 114 -3.27 2.23 1.39
C ALA A 114 -3.24 2.75 -0.04
N PHE A 115 -2.11 3.32 -0.47
CA PHE A 115 -1.93 3.78 -1.85
C PHE A 115 -2.13 2.64 -2.84
N LYS A 116 -1.54 1.47 -2.60
CA LYS A 116 -1.76 0.28 -3.43
C LYS A 116 -3.24 -0.13 -3.48
N ALA A 117 -3.94 -0.14 -2.34
CA ALA A 117 -5.35 -0.50 -2.29
C ALA A 117 -6.23 0.42 -3.15
N PHE A 118 -5.98 1.73 -3.12
CA PHE A 118 -6.64 2.68 -4.03
C PHE A 118 -6.33 2.41 -5.49
N MET A 119 -5.07 2.13 -5.83
CA MET A 119 -4.67 1.84 -7.21
C MET A 119 -5.31 0.55 -7.72
N ASP A 120 -5.40 -0.48 -6.88
CA ASP A 120 -6.06 -1.74 -7.22
C ASP A 120 -7.56 -1.51 -7.51
N GLU A 121 -8.26 -0.70 -6.69
CA GLU A 121 -9.67 -0.34 -6.94
C GLU A 121 -9.85 0.48 -8.22
N LEU A 122 -8.92 1.38 -8.51
CA LEU A 122 -8.89 2.19 -9.74
C LEU A 122 -8.39 1.40 -10.97
N SER A 123 -8.03 0.12 -10.80
CA SER A 123 -7.45 -0.72 -11.85
C SER A 123 -6.16 -0.14 -12.47
N ILE A 124 -5.36 0.58 -11.67
CA ILE A 124 -4.06 1.13 -12.04
C ILE A 124 -2.96 0.19 -11.51
N PRO A 125 -2.09 -0.39 -12.36
CA PRO A 125 -1.06 -1.32 -11.89
C PRO A 125 -0.13 -0.68 -10.84
N CYS A 126 -0.11 -1.26 -9.65
CA CYS A 126 0.69 -0.77 -8.52
C CYS A 126 1.31 -1.93 -7.72
N LYS A 127 2.58 -1.76 -7.35
CA LYS A 127 3.35 -2.73 -6.58
C LYS A 127 3.86 -2.09 -5.30
N LEU A 128 3.74 -2.82 -4.19
CA LEU A 128 4.45 -2.50 -2.96
C LEU A 128 5.94 -2.76 -3.16
N VAL A 129 6.78 -1.86 -2.66
CA VAL A 129 8.22 -2.00 -2.65
C VAL A 129 8.71 -1.83 -1.23
N SER A 130 9.63 -2.69 -0.81
CA SER A 130 10.35 -2.57 0.46
C SER A 130 11.85 -2.49 0.22
N GLY A 131 12.53 -1.82 1.15
CA GLY A 131 13.97 -1.65 1.08
C GLY A 131 14.50 -0.72 2.15
N LYS A 132 15.49 0.08 1.77
CA LYS A 132 16.11 1.07 2.64
C LYS A 132 15.92 2.48 2.08
N ALA A 133 15.73 3.47 2.94
CA ALA A 133 15.63 4.86 2.52
C ALA A 133 16.46 5.77 3.43
N SER A 134 17.22 6.69 2.82
CA SER A 134 18.03 7.69 3.52
C SER A 134 18.03 9.03 2.79
N SER A 135 17.68 10.11 3.50
CA SER A 135 17.54 11.44 2.91
C SER A 135 18.88 12.07 2.50
N ASN A 136 19.99 11.60 3.06
CA ASN A 136 21.36 12.02 2.75
C ASN A 136 22.17 10.92 2.02
N GLY A 137 21.54 9.79 1.67
CA GLY A 137 22.21 8.66 1.03
C GLY A 137 23.05 7.78 1.96
N ASP A 138 23.02 8.02 3.27
CA ASP A 138 23.65 7.15 4.28
C ASP A 138 22.67 6.07 4.75
N PHE A 139 22.88 4.83 4.32
CA PHE A 139 22.00 3.70 4.62
C PHE A 139 22.40 2.92 5.90
N THR A 140 23.08 3.58 6.82
CA THR A 140 23.38 3.03 8.15
C THR A 140 22.24 3.33 9.16
N GLY A 141 22.05 2.46 10.16
CA GLY A 141 21.00 2.62 11.17
C GLY A 141 19.61 2.09 10.75
N ARG A 142 18.56 2.57 11.42
CA ARG A 142 17.15 2.21 11.13
C ARG A 142 16.68 2.95 9.88
N VAL A 143 16.84 2.32 8.72
CA VAL A 143 16.50 2.88 7.39
C VAL A 143 15.50 2.03 6.62
N ASN A 144 14.91 1.00 7.22
CA ASN A 144 13.90 0.18 6.55
C ASN A 144 12.72 1.06 6.15
N HIS A 145 12.26 0.89 4.91
CA HIS A 145 11.22 1.73 4.34
C HIS A 145 10.38 0.94 3.33
N ALA A 146 9.14 1.39 3.15
CA ALA A 146 8.20 0.86 2.18
C ALA A 146 7.58 2.00 1.37
N TRP A 147 7.43 1.78 0.07
CA TRP A 147 6.85 2.74 -0.89
C TRP A 147 6.22 1.97 -2.06
N ASN A 148 5.88 2.64 -3.17
CA ASN A 148 5.23 1.99 -4.31
C ASN A 148 5.94 2.21 -5.65
N ARG A 149 5.70 1.28 -6.57
CA ARG A 149 5.82 1.51 -8.01
C ARG A 149 4.43 1.54 -8.63
N VAL A 150 4.17 2.51 -9.49
CA VAL A 150 2.87 2.67 -10.17
C VAL A 150 3.08 2.87 -11.67
N GLU A 151 2.22 2.26 -12.48
CA GLU A 151 2.21 2.42 -13.92
C GLU A 151 1.29 3.57 -14.33
N VAL A 152 1.83 4.58 -15.00
CA VAL A 152 1.08 5.74 -15.51
C VAL A 152 1.36 5.90 -16.99
N GLY A 153 0.32 5.79 -17.82
CA GLY A 153 0.48 5.92 -19.28
C GLY A 153 1.42 4.88 -19.90
N GLY A 154 1.46 3.65 -19.35
CA GLY A 154 2.33 2.57 -19.82
C GLY A 154 3.77 2.60 -19.31
N VAL A 155 4.11 3.55 -18.43
CA VAL A 155 5.46 3.72 -17.87
C VAL A 155 5.43 3.53 -16.36
N TRP A 156 6.37 2.75 -15.84
CA TRP A 156 6.51 2.51 -14.40
C TRP A 156 7.32 3.61 -13.73
N TYR A 157 6.73 4.24 -12.73
CA TYR A 157 7.36 5.23 -11.86
C TYR A 157 7.48 4.71 -10.43
N GLN A 158 8.35 5.35 -9.66
CA GLN A 158 8.45 5.19 -8.21
C GLN A 158 7.66 6.33 -7.55
N ILE A 159 6.97 6.02 -6.45
CA ILE A 159 6.24 7.01 -5.67
C ILE A 159 6.34 6.68 -4.18
N ASP A 160 6.62 7.69 -3.37
CA ASP A 160 6.66 7.58 -1.91
C ASP A 160 5.80 8.66 -1.26
N VAL A 161 4.57 8.24 -0.95
CA VAL A 161 3.55 9.08 -0.32
C VAL A 161 3.98 9.50 1.10
N THR A 162 4.72 8.66 1.82
CA THR A 162 5.15 8.92 3.19
C THR A 162 6.19 10.03 3.26
N TRP A 163 7.18 10.03 2.36
CA TRP A 163 8.20 11.08 2.37
C TRP A 163 7.74 12.39 1.73
N ASP A 164 6.59 12.38 1.05
CA ASP A 164 5.89 13.57 0.60
C ASP A 164 4.90 14.13 1.64
N ASP A 165 4.64 13.41 2.73
CA ASP A 165 4.02 13.91 3.95
C ASP A 165 5.03 14.71 4.82
N PRO A 166 4.80 16.01 5.09
CA PRO A 166 5.65 16.78 6.00
C PRO A 166 5.67 16.19 7.42
N VAL A 167 6.86 15.91 7.97
CA VAL A 167 7.02 15.58 9.39
C VAL A 167 7.79 16.71 10.11
N PRO A 168 7.28 17.28 11.23
CA PRO A 168 5.93 17.06 11.81
C PRO A 168 4.82 17.48 10.84
N ASP A 169 3.63 16.89 10.99
CA ASP A 169 2.48 17.16 10.12
C ASP A 169 2.20 18.66 9.98
N GLN A 170 1.93 19.06 8.74
CA GLN A 170 1.59 20.43 8.38
C GLN A 170 0.24 20.41 7.67
N LYS A 171 -0.84 20.50 8.44
CA LYS A 171 -2.22 20.55 7.94
C LYS A 171 -2.36 21.35 6.64
N GLY A 172 -2.89 20.69 5.60
CA GLY A 172 -3.17 21.31 4.31
C GLY A 172 -1.96 21.41 3.38
N LYS A 173 -0.82 20.82 3.72
CA LYS A 173 0.40 20.88 2.92
C LYS A 173 0.79 19.51 2.39
N VAL A 174 1.06 19.47 1.09
CA VAL A 174 1.53 18.29 0.36
C VAL A 174 2.88 18.62 -0.28
N ARG A 175 3.83 17.69 -0.25
CA ARG A 175 5.07 17.76 -1.05
C ARG A 175 4.96 16.83 -2.25
N TYR A 176 5.85 17.00 -3.22
CA TYR A 176 5.89 16.19 -4.44
C TYR A 176 7.33 15.82 -4.81
N LYS A 177 8.22 15.77 -3.80
CA LYS A 177 9.63 15.47 -4.00
C LYS A 177 9.83 14.03 -4.47
N TYR A 178 8.96 13.12 -4.04
CA TYR A 178 9.01 11.70 -4.39
C TYR A 178 7.79 11.25 -5.20
N PHE A 179 7.10 12.19 -5.85
CA PHE A 179 5.94 11.94 -6.70
C PHE A 179 6.39 11.57 -8.12
N LEU A 180 6.07 10.33 -8.55
CA LEU A 180 6.32 9.81 -9.91
C LEU A 180 7.76 10.00 -10.40
N LEU A 181 8.74 9.62 -9.57
CA LEU A 181 10.15 9.64 -9.94
C LEU A 181 10.52 8.47 -10.85
N SER A 182 11.57 8.66 -11.67
CA SER A 182 12.24 7.54 -12.33
C SER A 182 12.96 6.66 -11.30
N GLU A 183 13.28 5.42 -11.68
CA GLU A 183 14.10 4.54 -10.83
C GLU A 183 15.47 5.16 -10.51
N GLU A 184 16.09 5.85 -11.47
CA GLU A 184 17.37 6.54 -11.28
C GLU A 184 17.28 7.65 -10.22
N GLU A 185 16.27 8.51 -10.29
CA GLU A 185 16.08 9.59 -9.32
C GLU A 185 15.74 9.04 -7.93
N MET A 186 14.87 8.03 -7.87
CA MET A 186 14.49 7.38 -6.62
C MET A 186 15.69 6.71 -5.95
N ASN A 187 16.59 6.09 -6.73
CA ASN A 187 17.76 5.38 -6.23
C ASN A 187 18.81 6.26 -5.53
N LYS A 188 18.70 7.60 -5.65
CA LYS A 188 19.57 8.53 -4.91
C LYS A 188 19.31 8.48 -3.40
N THR A 189 18.09 8.13 -2.98
CA THR A 189 17.71 8.09 -1.57
C THR A 189 17.02 6.78 -1.16
N HIS A 190 16.63 5.93 -2.11
CA HIS A 190 15.95 4.66 -1.84
C HIS A 190 16.70 3.49 -2.48
N LEU A 191 16.95 2.44 -1.72
CA LEU A 191 17.51 1.19 -2.24
C LEU A 191 16.50 0.08 -2.06
N GLN A 192 15.91 -0.36 -3.18
CA GLN A 192 15.03 -1.51 -3.18
C GLN A 192 15.79 -2.77 -2.79
N VAL A 193 15.25 -3.54 -1.84
CA VAL A 193 15.73 -4.90 -1.57
C VAL A 193 15.07 -5.83 -2.58
N ARG A 194 15.86 -6.35 -3.53
CA ARG A 194 15.39 -7.36 -4.47
C ARG A 194 15.63 -8.74 -3.86
N ASN A 195 14.56 -9.49 -3.62
CA ASN A 195 14.70 -10.92 -3.32
C ASN A 195 15.16 -11.62 -4.61
N GLU A 196 16.47 -11.84 -4.72
CA GLU A 196 17.03 -12.71 -5.75
C GLU A 196 16.51 -14.13 -5.50
N LYS A 197 15.42 -14.52 -6.19
CA LYS A 197 15.23 -15.94 -6.48
C LYS A 197 16.42 -16.36 -7.35
N LYS A 198 17.45 -16.94 -6.72
CA LYS A 198 18.44 -17.75 -7.44
C LYS A 198 17.66 -18.77 -8.25
N ILE A 199 17.71 -18.61 -9.57
CA ILE A 199 17.31 -19.62 -10.55
C ILE A 199 18.29 -20.79 -10.43
#